data_AF-A0A9N9WQZ8-F1
#
_entry.id   AF-A0A9N9WQZ8-F1
#
_cell.length_a   1.000
_cell.length_b   1.000
_cell.length_c   1.000
_cell.angle_alpha   90.00
_cell.angle_beta   90.00
_cell.angle_gamma   90.00
#
_symmetry.space_group_name_H-M   'P 1'
#
loop_
_entity.id
_entity.type
_entity.pdbx_description
1 polymer ?
#
loop_
_entity_poly.entity_id
_entity_poly.type
_entity_poly.pdbx_seq_one_letter_code
_entity_poly.pdbx_strand_id
1 'polypeptide(L)'
;MNRIFFALLIISALTTEILPAFIGKCRLDDDCSIDQACVDGICDDPCDESCAENSSCTPLYHGAYCICNDGFTGDPFEKCYEIFDQIDENLL
;
A
#
# COMPACT_ATOMS: atom_id res chain seq x y z
N MET A 1 -8.01 22.66 53.01
CA MET A 1 -8.09 22.24 51.60
C MET A 1 -7.16 21.05 51.41
N ASN A 2 -7.74 19.84 51.44
CA ASN A 2 -7.05 18.61 51.80
C ASN A 2 -6.20 18.08 50.63
N ARG A 3 -5.01 17.53 50.89
CA ARG A 3 -4.11 16.98 49.83
C ARG A 3 -4.75 15.86 49.00
N ILE A 4 -5.81 15.25 49.53
CA ILE A 4 -6.66 14.25 48.87
C ILE A 4 -7.40 14.85 47.65
N PHE A 5 -7.77 16.13 47.68
CA PHE A 5 -8.46 16.81 46.57
C PHE A 5 -7.54 17.01 45.35
N PHE A 6 -6.25 17.28 45.59
CA PHE A 6 -5.27 17.42 44.51
C PHE A 6 -4.94 16.06 43.86
N ALA A 7 -4.92 14.98 44.63
CA ALA A 7 -4.69 13.64 44.07
C ALA A 7 -5.80 13.19 43.11
N LEU A 8 -7.07 13.55 43.39
CA LEU A 8 -8.21 13.20 42.52
C LEU A 8 -8.21 13.97 41.19
N LEU A 9 -7.73 15.22 41.16
CA LEU A 9 -7.61 16.01 39.93
C LEU A 9 -6.48 15.53 39.01
N ILE A 10 -5.45 14.89 39.58
CA ILE A 10 -4.32 14.34 38.79
C ILE A 10 -4.73 13.01 38.13
N ILE A 11 -5.57 12.20 38.78
CA ILE A 11 -6.07 10.93 38.23
C ILE A 11 -6.93 11.15 36.97
N SER A 12 -7.69 12.25 36.88
CA SER A 12 -8.44 12.61 35.66
C SER A 12 -7.59 13.10 34.49
N ALA A 13 -6.33 13.50 34.74
CA ALA A 13 -5.42 14.00 33.70
C ALA A 13 -4.56 12.89 33.07
N LEU A 14 -4.48 11.70 33.69
CA LEU A 14 -3.64 10.59 33.24
C LEU A 14 -4.37 9.59 32.31
N THR A 15 -5.66 9.82 32.01
CA THR A 15 -6.44 8.94 31.11
C THR A 15 -6.83 9.60 29.78
N THR A 16 -6.30 10.79 29.45
CA THR A 16 -6.65 11.52 28.22
C THR A 16 -5.60 11.44 27.12
N GLU A 17 -4.67 10.48 27.18
CA GLU A 17 -3.85 10.09 26.03
C GLU A 17 -4.24 8.68 25.56
N ILE A 18 -5.54 8.48 25.34
CA ILE A 18 -5.99 7.46 24.40
C ILE A 18 -5.40 7.92 23.07
N LEU A 19 -4.54 7.07 22.49
CA LEU A 19 -3.87 7.27 21.20
C LEU A 19 -4.79 8.07 20.27
N PRO A 20 -4.29 9.11 19.57
CA PRO A 20 -5.10 9.81 18.60
C PRO A 20 -5.72 8.73 17.73
N ALA A 21 -7.05 8.59 17.79
CA ALA A 21 -7.78 7.71 16.89
C ALA A 21 -7.20 8.04 15.53
N PHE A 22 -6.53 7.07 14.92
CA PHE A 22 -5.82 7.22 13.66
C PHE A 22 -6.76 7.98 12.73
N ILE A 23 -6.50 9.28 12.54
CA ILE A 23 -7.36 10.12 11.70
C ILE A 23 -7.04 9.62 10.31
N GLY A 24 -7.87 8.69 9.83
CA GLY A 24 -7.83 8.24 8.45
C GLY A 24 -7.83 9.49 7.58
N LYS A 25 -6.78 9.64 6.78
CA LYS A 25 -6.58 10.73 5.83
C LYS A 25 -7.58 10.62 4.67
N CYS A 26 -8.02 9.41 4.36
CA CYS A 26 -8.95 9.09 3.29
C CYS A 26 -10.02 8.10 3.77
N ARG A 27 -11.14 8.04 3.04
CA ARG A 27 -12.19 7.02 3.16
C ARG A 27 -12.43 6.27 1.86
N LEU A 28 -12.16 6.93 0.74
CA LEU A 28 -12.29 6.40 -0.62
C LEU A 28 -11.04 6.77 -1.42
N ASP A 29 -10.79 6.05 -2.50
CA ASP A 29 -9.67 6.32 -3.39
C ASP A 29 -9.69 7.74 -3.97
N ASP A 30 -10.89 8.26 -4.28
CA ASP A 30 -11.11 9.62 -4.76
C ASP A 30 -10.68 10.73 -3.76
N ASP A 31 -10.43 10.39 -2.49
CA ASP A 31 -9.86 11.33 -1.50
C ASP A 31 -8.33 11.49 -1.68
N CYS A 32 -7.70 10.62 -2.46
CA CYS A 32 -6.27 10.58 -2.74
C CYS A 32 -5.95 11.14 -4.13
N SER A 33 -4.68 11.39 -4.42
CA SER A 33 -4.26 11.71 -5.79
C SER A 33 -4.46 10.50 -6.71
N ILE A 34 -4.53 10.73 -8.02
CA ILE A 34 -4.87 9.70 -9.02
C ILE A 34 -3.87 8.53 -9.09
N ASP A 35 -2.67 8.76 -8.57
CA ASP A 35 -1.54 7.84 -8.44
C ASP A 35 -1.44 7.17 -7.06
N GLN A 36 -2.42 7.36 -6.17
CA GLN A 36 -2.47 6.77 -4.83
C GLN A 36 -3.80 6.05 -4.58
N ALA A 37 -3.87 5.11 -3.63
CA ALA A 37 -5.10 4.42 -3.23
C ALA A 37 -5.37 4.58 -1.73
N CYS A 38 -6.63 4.51 -1.32
CA CYS A 38 -6.99 4.59 0.10
C CYS A 38 -6.91 3.21 0.75
N VAL A 39 -5.79 2.92 1.43
CA VAL A 39 -5.53 1.66 2.12
C VAL A 39 -5.51 1.90 3.63
N ASP A 40 -6.41 1.25 4.36
CA ASP A 40 -6.56 1.38 5.81
C ASP A 40 -6.65 2.83 6.33
N GLY A 41 -7.20 3.72 5.50
CA GLY A 41 -7.36 5.14 5.83
C GLY A 41 -6.11 6.00 5.57
N ILE A 42 -5.10 5.48 4.87
CA ILE A 42 -3.96 6.24 4.36
C ILE A 42 -3.97 6.22 2.83
N CYS A 43 -3.64 7.35 2.21
CA CYS A 43 -3.32 7.38 0.78
C CYS A 43 -1.92 6.81 0.58
N ASP A 44 -1.84 5.64 -0.05
CA ASP A 44 -0.60 4.91 -0.27
C ASP A 44 -0.38 4.63 -1.76
N ASP A 45 0.85 4.31 -2.15
CA ASP A 45 1.17 3.92 -3.52
C ASP A 45 0.58 2.53 -3.82
N PRO A 46 -0.36 2.39 -4.77
CA PRO A 46 -0.93 1.09 -5.08
C PRO A 46 0.09 0.11 -5.67
N CYS A 47 1.28 0.56 -6.08
CA CYS A 47 2.37 -0.31 -6.52
C CYS A 47 3.12 -1.00 -5.37
N ASP A 48 2.94 -0.57 -4.12
CA ASP A 48 3.64 -1.19 -3.00
C ASP A 48 3.17 -2.64 -2.83
N GLU A 49 4.13 -3.58 -2.90
CA GLU A 49 3.94 -5.04 -2.81
C GLU A 49 2.88 -5.67 -3.75
N SER A 50 2.41 -4.97 -4.79
CA SER A 50 1.29 -5.45 -5.61
C SER A 50 1.68 -6.30 -6.82
N CYS A 51 2.90 -6.13 -7.36
CA CYS A 51 3.33 -6.81 -8.58
C CYS A 51 4.32 -7.95 -8.32
N ALA A 52 4.32 -8.95 -9.19
CA ALA A 52 5.23 -10.09 -9.10
C ALA A 52 6.69 -9.70 -9.41
N GLU A 53 7.65 -10.55 -9.04
CA GLU A 53 9.05 -10.38 -9.42
C GLU A 53 9.22 -10.41 -10.96
N ASN A 54 10.20 -9.66 -11.48
CA ASN A 54 10.42 -9.44 -12.92
C ASN A 54 9.25 -8.77 -13.65
N SER A 55 8.48 -7.96 -12.93
CA SER A 55 7.50 -7.03 -13.49
C SER A 55 7.84 -5.59 -13.12
N SER A 56 7.26 -4.65 -13.86
CA SER A 56 7.26 -3.22 -13.57
C SER A 56 5.85 -2.81 -13.17
N CYS A 57 5.76 -1.84 -12.26
CA CYS A 57 4.49 -1.26 -11.84
C CYS A 57 4.37 0.19 -12.29
N THR A 58 3.16 0.58 -12.68
CA THR A 58 2.78 1.99 -12.83
C THR A 58 1.43 2.22 -12.13
N PRO A 59 1.32 3.20 -11.23
CA PRO A 59 0.04 3.52 -10.62
C PRO A 59 -0.88 4.14 -11.68
N LEU A 60 -2.11 3.62 -11.78
CA LEU A 60 -3.09 4.05 -12.75
C LEU A 60 -4.49 4.00 -12.13
N TYR A 61 -5.15 5.16 -12.03
CA TYR A 61 -6.51 5.30 -11.49
C TYR A 61 -6.69 4.59 -10.13
N HIS A 62 -5.84 4.94 -9.16
CA HIS A 62 -5.83 4.35 -7.81
C HIS A 62 -5.54 2.83 -7.77
N GLY A 63 -5.04 2.25 -8.86
CA GLY A 63 -4.69 0.83 -8.94
C GLY A 63 -3.25 0.60 -9.38
N ALA A 64 -2.72 -0.59 -9.07
CA ALA A 64 -1.45 -1.06 -9.58
C ALA A 64 -1.63 -1.63 -10.99
N TYR A 65 -0.91 -1.09 -11.97
CA TYR A 65 -0.82 -1.66 -13.30
C TYR A 65 0.54 -2.35 -13.46
N CYS A 66 0.53 -3.68 -13.38
CA CYS A 66 1.73 -4.50 -13.46
C CYS A 66 1.95 -5.03 -14.89
N ILE A 67 3.19 -5.04 -15.36
CA ILE A 67 3.58 -5.58 -16.67
C ILE A 67 4.88 -6.37 -16.51
N CYS A 68 4.97 -7.59 -17.05
CA CYS A 68 6.24 -8.32 -17.09
C CYS A 68 7.31 -7.51 -17.84
N ASN A 69 8.53 -7.48 -17.30
CA ASN A 69 9.65 -6.78 -17.92
C ASN A 69 10.04 -7.40 -19.26
N ASP A 70 10.79 -6.66 -20.07
CA ASP A 70 11.29 -7.15 -21.36
C ASP A 70 12.04 -8.49 -21.20
N GLY A 71 11.69 -9.46 -22.05
CA GLY A 71 12.21 -10.82 -21.96
C GLY A 71 11.48 -11.73 -20.97
N PHE A 72 10.39 -11.27 -20.35
CA PHE A 72 9.54 -12.08 -19.47
C PHE A 72 8.07 -12.13 -19.94
N THR A 73 7.37 -13.20 -19.59
CA THR A 73 5.94 -13.43 -19.89
C THR A 73 5.25 -14.15 -18.74
N GLY A 74 3.92 -14.10 -18.66
CA GLY A 74 3.14 -14.73 -17.60
C GLY A 74 2.07 -13.79 -17.05
N ASP A 75 1.72 -13.99 -15.78
CA ASP A 75 0.81 -13.10 -15.05
C ASP A 75 1.66 -12.12 -14.22
N PRO A 76 1.59 -10.81 -14.47
CA PRO A 76 2.40 -9.83 -13.76
C PRO A 76 2.00 -9.61 -12.29
N PHE A 77 0.87 -10.15 -11.83
CA PHE A 77 0.47 -10.16 -10.41
C PHE A 77 0.85 -11.47 -9.70
N GLU A 78 1.02 -12.57 -10.42
CA GLU A 78 1.39 -13.87 -9.82
C GLU A 78 2.86 -14.23 -10.06
N LYS A 79 3.29 -14.27 -11.32
CA LYS A 79 4.66 -14.64 -11.72
C LYS A 79 4.95 -14.35 -13.20
N CYS A 80 6.10 -13.72 -13.44
CA CYS A 80 6.71 -13.59 -14.75
C CYS A 80 7.85 -14.63 -14.93
N TYR A 81 7.92 -15.25 -16.10
CA TYR A 81 8.89 -16.27 -16.51
C TYR A 81 9.72 -15.77 -17.69
N GLU A 82 11.01 -16.12 -17.74
CA GLU A 82 11.88 -15.79 -18.87
C GLU A 82 11.33 -16.39 -20.18
N ILE A 83 11.28 -15.57 -21.22
CA ILE A 83 11.03 -15.98 -22.59
C ILE A 83 12.34 -16.57 -23.10
N PHE A 84 12.58 -17.85 -22.87
CA PHE A 84 13.64 -18.55 -23.58
C PHE A 84 13.28 -18.53 -25.06
N ASP A 85 14.07 -17.82 -25.88
CA ASP A 85 13.93 -17.74 -27.33
C ASP A 85 13.54 -19.12 -27.90
N GLN A 86 12.26 -19.32 -28.19
CA GLN A 86 11.77 -20.49 -28.91
C GLN A 86 12.08 -20.36 -30.40
N ILE A 87 13.22 -19.74 -30.76
CA ILE A 87 13.83 -19.96 -32.06
C ILE A 87 14.62 -21.25 -31.89
N ASP A 88 13.90 -22.37 -31.94
CA ASP A 88 14.51 -23.62 -32.37
C ASP A 88 15.17 -23.33 -33.72
N GLU A 89 16.51 -23.32 -33.78
CA GLU A 89 17.30 -23.35 -35.02
C GLU A 89 17.00 -24.58 -35.91
N ASN A 90 15.98 -25.38 -35.58
CA ASN A 90 15.47 -26.52 -36.35
C ASN A 90 14.11 -26.26 -37.05
N LEU A 91 13.61 -25.02 -37.07
CA LEU A 91 12.50 -24.62 -37.94
C LEU A 91 12.94 -23.67 -39.07
N LEU A 92 14.03 -24.03 -39.75
CA LEU A 92 14.46 -23.51 -41.05
C LEU A 92 14.86 -24.66 -41.97
#